data_AF-A0A9J6ECG4-F1
#
_entry.id   AF-A0A9J6ECG4-F1
#
_cell.length_a   1.000
_cell.length_b   1.000
_cell.length_c   1.000
_cell.angle_alpha   90.00
_cell.angle_beta   90.00
_cell.angle_gamma   90.00
#
_symmetry.space_group_name_H-M   'P 1'
#
loop_
_entity.id
_entity.type
_entity.pdbx_description
1 polymer ?
#
loop_
_entity_poly.entity_id
_entity_poly.type
_entity_poly.pdbx_seq_one_letter_code
_entity_poly.pdbx_strand_id
1 'polypeptide(L)'
;MLSRSWANVKKETIQNCFRHAGFRMPGDDTPNSDSTEDTAGISTEVWNELTEFPGAIKGSTFDESVSADDDVPIMGQLQDEDYIADVVPTTSQSDSNMEIEDSQLPTSSEVISAIEFVRRFCLMWKVAASAAPTRRTTWRRACCRRQRSR
;
A
#
# COMPACT_ATOMS: atom_id res chain seq x y z
N MET A 1 -29.13 -11.31 -15.46
CA MET A 1 -29.40 -12.32 -14.41
C MET A 1 -29.38 -11.74 -13.00
N LEU A 2 -28.56 -10.71 -12.71
CA LEU A 2 -28.52 -10.02 -11.41
C LEU A 2 -29.85 -9.40 -10.95
N SER A 3 -30.65 -8.87 -11.88
CA SER A 3 -31.93 -8.23 -11.58
C SER A 3 -32.96 -9.17 -10.94
N ARG A 4 -32.97 -10.46 -11.33
CA ARG A 4 -33.85 -11.47 -10.71
C ARG A 4 -33.37 -11.87 -9.31
N SER A 5 -32.06 -11.94 -9.10
CA SER A 5 -31.49 -12.25 -7.79
C SER A 5 -31.80 -11.14 -6.78
N TRP A 6 -31.74 -9.88 -7.22
CA TRP A 6 -32.05 -8.73 -6.36
C TRP A 6 -33.53 -8.62 -6.00
N ALA A 7 -34.43 -9.00 -6.91
CA ALA A 7 -35.87 -9.02 -6.65
C ALA A 7 -36.29 -10.05 -5.59
N ASN A 8 -35.45 -11.07 -5.32
CA ASN A 8 -35.70 -12.09 -4.30
C ASN A 8 -35.14 -11.72 -2.92
N VAL A 9 -34.39 -10.62 -2.80
CA VAL A 9 -33.87 -10.17 -1.52
C VAL A 9 -35.02 -9.56 -0.71
N LYS A 10 -35.26 -10.13 0.48
CA LYS A 10 -36.27 -9.64 1.41
C LYS A 10 -35.84 -8.32 2.04
N LYS A 11 -36.80 -7.43 2.32
CA LYS A 11 -36.51 -6.13 2.95
C LYS A 11 -35.87 -6.30 4.33
N GLU A 12 -36.27 -7.34 5.05
CA GLU A 12 -35.74 -7.69 6.37
C GLU A 12 -34.25 -8.07 6.30
N THR A 13 -33.82 -8.72 5.22
CA THR A 13 -32.41 -9.04 4.99
C THR A 13 -31.58 -7.77 4.85
N ILE A 14 -32.08 -6.79 4.09
CA ILE A 14 -31.41 -5.49 3.92
C ILE A 14 -31.33 -4.76 5.26
N GLN A 15 -32.43 -4.70 6.01
CA GLN A 15 -32.49 -4.07 7.33
C GLN A 15 -31.50 -4.70 8.33
N ASN A 16 -31.41 -6.04 8.36
CA ASN A 16 -30.47 -6.74 9.22
C ASN A 16 -29.02 -6.45 8.83
N CYS A 17 -28.69 -6.38 7.53
CA CYS A 17 -27.35 -5.99 7.09
C CYS A 17 -26.96 -4.58 7.60
N PHE A 18 -27.86 -3.61 7.49
CA PHE A 18 -27.61 -2.26 8.02
C PHE A 18 -27.49 -2.26 9.55
N ARG A 19 -28.30 -3.05 10.25
CA ARG A 19 -28.23 -3.19 11.71
C ARG A 19 -26.89 -3.80 12.17
N HIS A 20 -26.42 -4.86 11.52
CA HIS A 20 -25.12 -5.48 11.81
C HIS A 20 -23.94 -4.56 11.44
N ALA A 21 -24.09 -3.71 10.43
CA ALA A 21 -23.12 -2.67 10.09
C ALA A 21 -23.14 -1.45 11.05
N GLY A 22 -23.99 -1.46 12.08
CA GLY A 22 -24.06 -0.42 13.10
C GLY A 22 -25.00 0.74 12.78
N PHE A 23 -25.72 0.71 11.66
CA PHE A 23 -26.74 1.71 11.35
C PHE A 23 -28.02 1.43 12.15
N ARG A 24 -28.42 2.39 12.99
CA ARG A 24 -29.66 2.32 13.77
C ARG A 24 -30.71 3.26 13.20
N MET A 25 -31.95 2.78 13.11
CA MET A 25 -33.10 3.62 12.75
C MET A 25 -33.51 4.44 13.99
N PRO A 26 -33.93 5.71 13.82
CA PRO A 26 -34.42 6.51 14.94
C PRO A 26 -35.70 5.88 15.50
N GLY A 27 -35.61 5.30 16.70
CA GLY A 27 -36.70 4.60 17.39
C GLY A 27 -36.43 3.13 17.72
N ASP A 28 -35.31 2.55 17.28
CA ASP A 28 -34.88 1.18 17.63
C ASP A 28 -33.99 1.21 18.89
N ASP A 29 -34.60 1.51 20.05
CA ASP A 29 -33.94 1.52 21.37
C ASP A 29 -33.81 0.11 21.98
N THR A 30 -33.74 -0.95 21.17
CA THR A 30 -33.27 -2.24 21.66
C THR A 30 -31.76 -2.22 21.70
N PRO A 31 -31.12 -2.27 22.90
CA PRO A 31 -29.69 -2.46 22.95
C PRO A 31 -29.40 -3.84 22.40
N ASN A 32 -28.88 -3.91 21.17
CA ASN A 32 -28.25 -5.12 20.68
C ASN A 32 -27.00 -5.33 21.53
N SER A 33 -27.17 -6.08 22.62
CA SER A 33 -26.12 -6.50 23.56
C SER A 33 -25.28 -7.62 22.94
N ASP A 34 -24.84 -7.43 21.70
CA ASP A 34 -23.99 -8.39 20.98
C ASP A 34 -23.02 -7.66 20.03
N SER A 35 -22.60 -6.47 20.42
CA SER A 35 -21.52 -5.73 19.76
C SER A 35 -20.43 -5.44 20.79
N THR A 36 -19.97 -6.50 21.44
CA THR A 36 -18.60 -6.60 21.95
C THR A 36 -17.81 -7.42 20.94
N GLU A 37 -17.82 -7.05 19.67
CA GLU A 37 -16.64 -7.33 18.85
C GLU A 37 -15.64 -6.27 19.24
N ASP A 38 -14.65 -6.74 19.99
CA ASP A 38 -13.51 -6.02 20.48
C ASP A 38 -12.90 -5.13 19.39
N THR A 39 -13.32 -3.87 19.36
CA THR A 39 -12.44 -2.75 19.01
C THR A 39 -11.50 -2.48 20.19
N ALA A 40 -11.02 -3.54 20.84
CA ALA A 40 -9.79 -3.46 21.61
C ALA A 40 -8.71 -3.21 20.56
N GLY A 41 -8.33 -1.95 20.40
CA GLY A 41 -7.15 -1.59 19.63
C GLY A 41 -6.03 -2.55 19.99
N ILE A 42 -5.31 -3.04 18.98
CA ILE A 42 -4.21 -3.99 19.14
C ILE A 42 -3.37 -3.53 20.33
N SER A 43 -3.49 -4.27 21.44
CA SER A 43 -2.83 -3.86 22.66
C SER A 43 -1.33 -4.08 22.50
N THR A 44 -0.52 -3.34 23.24
CA THR A 44 0.94 -3.46 23.17
C THR A 44 1.41 -4.90 23.41
N GLU A 45 0.63 -5.71 24.13
CA GLU A 45 0.86 -7.13 24.35
C GLU A 45 0.80 -7.96 23.06
N VAL A 46 -0.16 -7.71 22.17
CA VAL A 46 -0.29 -8.42 20.88
C VAL A 46 0.85 -8.04 19.94
N TRP A 47 1.29 -6.78 19.98
CA TRP A 47 2.46 -6.33 19.24
C TRP A 47 3.73 -7.04 19.71
N ASN A 48 3.92 -7.19 21.02
CA ASN A 48 5.07 -7.89 21.58
C ASN A 48 5.14 -9.35 21.11
N GLU A 49 4.01 -10.08 21.10
CA GLU A 49 3.94 -11.45 20.57
C GLU A 49 4.35 -11.52 19.10
N LEU A 50 3.92 -10.55 18.27
CA LEU A 50 4.29 -10.48 16.86
C LEU A 50 5.80 -10.26 16.66
N THR A 51 6.44 -9.47 17.53
CA THR A 51 7.89 -9.20 17.45
C THR A 51 8.77 -10.39 17.87
N GLU A 52 8.19 -11.39 18.53
CA GLU A 52 8.88 -12.63 18.89
C GLU A 52 8.96 -13.63 17.72
N PHE A 53 8.18 -13.43 16.65
CA PHE A 53 8.14 -14.35 15.52
C PHE A 53 9.47 -14.38 14.75
N PRO A 54 9.94 -15.57 14.29
CA PRO A 54 11.17 -15.68 13.51
C PRO A 54 11.06 -14.89 12.19
N GLY A 55 11.83 -13.81 12.08
CA GLY A 55 11.81 -12.91 10.92
C GLY A 55 11.17 -11.54 11.17
N ALA A 56 10.62 -11.30 12.36
CA ALA A 56 10.15 -9.99 12.77
C ALA A 56 11.31 -8.98 12.90
N ILE A 57 11.01 -7.71 12.59
CA ILE A 57 11.94 -6.59 12.75
C ILE A 57 12.07 -6.33 14.26
N LYS A 58 13.27 -6.59 14.81
CA LYS A 58 13.51 -6.41 16.24
C LYS A 58 13.74 -4.94 16.56
N GLY A 59 13.07 -4.45 17.59
CA GLY A 59 13.27 -3.11 18.14
C GLY A 59 12.39 -2.02 17.54
N SER A 60 11.42 -2.35 16.67
CA SER A 60 10.37 -1.42 16.26
C SER A 60 9.26 -1.37 17.31
N THR A 61 8.91 -0.17 17.74
CA THR A 61 7.75 0.03 18.62
C THR A 61 6.45 -0.03 17.82
N PHE A 62 5.34 -0.25 18.52
CA PHE A 62 4.03 -0.24 17.89
C PHE A 62 3.75 1.13 17.24
N ASP A 63 4.05 2.21 17.95
CA ASP A 63 3.85 3.58 17.44
C ASP A 63 4.62 3.83 16.14
N GLU A 64 5.89 3.41 16.06
CA GLU A 64 6.69 3.53 14.82
C GLU A 64 6.08 2.77 13.63
N SER A 65 5.38 1.67 13.88
CA SER A 65 4.69 0.91 12.84
C SER A 65 3.39 1.58 12.40
N VAL A 66 2.70 2.24 13.32
CA VAL A 66 1.44 2.96 13.05
C VAL A 66 1.73 4.26 12.31
N SER A 67 2.76 5.00 12.69
CA SER A 67 3.15 6.26 12.06
C SER A 67 4.13 6.06 10.89
N ALA A 68 4.22 4.85 10.33
CA ALA A 68 5.22 4.54 9.30
C ALA A 68 4.98 5.29 7.98
N ASP A 69 3.73 5.70 7.71
CA ASP A 69 3.31 6.43 6.52
C ASP A 69 2.95 7.90 6.76
N ASP A 70 3.03 8.39 8.00
CA ASP A 70 2.71 9.79 8.35
C ASP A 70 3.58 10.80 7.58
N ASP A 71 4.86 10.45 7.35
CA ASP A 71 5.82 11.28 6.63
C ASP A 71 5.82 11.01 5.12
N VAL A 72 4.95 10.13 4.61
CA VAL A 72 4.83 9.89 3.17
C VAL A 72 4.12 11.10 2.56
N PRO A 73 4.75 11.80 1.59
CA PRO A 73 4.11 12.92 0.91
C PRO A 73 2.83 12.41 0.24
N ILE A 74 1.68 12.76 0.82
CA ILE A 74 0.42 12.68 0.11
C ILE A 74 0.46 13.66 -1.05
N MET A 75 -0.32 13.37 -2.10
CA MET A 75 -0.53 14.33 -3.18
C MET A 75 -0.84 15.70 -2.58
N GLY A 76 -0.14 16.74 -3.03
CA GLY A 76 -0.37 18.11 -2.55
C GLY A 76 -1.85 18.46 -2.66
N GLN A 77 -2.35 19.35 -1.80
CA GLN A 77 -3.75 19.76 -1.83
C GLN A 77 -4.12 20.28 -3.23
N LEU A 78 -4.79 19.47 -4.03
CA LEU A 78 -5.45 19.93 -5.25
C LEU A 78 -6.57 20.85 -4.80
N GLN A 79 -6.63 22.04 -5.39
CA GLN A 79 -7.79 22.90 -5.20
C GLN A 79 -8.93 22.38 -6.06
N ASP A 80 -10.17 22.71 -5.70
CA ASP A 80 -11.37 22.30 -6.45
C ASP A 80 -11.27 22.69 -7.94
N GLU A 81 -10.59 23.79 -8.24
CA GLU A 81 -10.30 24.27 -9.59
C GLU A 81 -9.42 23.31 -10.40
N ASP A 82 -8.45 22.63 -9.77
CA ASP A 82 -7.58 21.65 -10.42
C ASP A 82 -8.38 20.40 -10.81
N TYR A 83 -9.32 19.97 -9.96
CA TYR A 83 -10.23 18.86 -10.28
C TYR A 83 -11.18 19.18 -11.44
N ILE A 84 -11.68 20.42 -11.50
CA ILE A 84 -12.58 20.85 -12.57
C ILE A 84 -11.83 20.93 -13.90
N ALA A 85 -10.57 21.38 -13.90
CA ALA A 85 -9.74 21.43 -15.09
C ALA A 85 -9.46 20.03 -15.68
N ASP A 86 -9.30 19.02 -14.83
CA ASP A 86 -9.10 17.63 -15.28
C ASP A 86 -10.38 16.96 -15.80
N VAL A 87 -11.56 17.37 -15.30
CA VAL A 87 -12.85 16.73 -15.62
C VAL A 87 -13.59 17.43 -16.77
N VAL A 88 -13.37 18.74 -16.94
CA VAL A 88 -14.01 19.50 -18.02
C VAL A 88 -13.09 19.43 -19.24
N PRO A 89 -13.42 18.60 -20.26
CA PRO A 89 -12.75 18.73 -21.54
C PRO A 89 -12.93 20.18 -21.98
N THR A 90 -11.83 20.84 -22.33
CA THR A 90 -11.85 22.20 -22.85
C THR A 90 -12.56 22.18 -24.20
N THR A 91 -13.89 22.14 -24.21
CA THR A 91 -14.69 22.09 -25.43
C THR A 91 -14.82 23.48 -26.00
N SER A 92 -13.78 23.89 -26.72
CA SER A 92 -13.96 24.76 -27.89
C SER A 92 -13.66 23.94 -29.14
N GLN A 93 -14.75 23.43 -29.72
CA GLN A 93 -14.91 23.05 -31.13
C GLN A 93 -13.90 22.06 -31.72
N SER A 94 -14.31 20.80 -31.84
CA SER A 94 -14.78 20.28 -33.13
C SER A 94 -15.27 18.85 -32.93
N ASP A 95 -16.49 18.61 -33.38
CA ASP A 95 -17.10 17.30 -33.55
C ASP A 95 -16.32 16.53 -34.63
N SER A 96 -15.26 15.83 -34.21
CA SER A 96 -14.53 14.91 -35.05
C SER A 96 -14.09 13.74 -34.18
N ASN A 97 -14.85 12.66 -34.31
CA ASN A 97 -14.41 11.27 -34.14
C ASN A 97 -13.07 11.14 -33.41
N MET A 98 -13.09 10.89 -32.09
CA MET A 98 -11.88 10.56 -31.33
C MET A 98 -11.25 9.32 -31.96
N GLU A 99 -10.29 9.56 -32.87
CA GLU A 99 -9.19 8.65 -33.04
C GLU A 99 -8.56 8.51 -31.65
N ILE A 100 -8.62 7.28 -31.13
CA ILE A 100 -7.82 6.84 -30.01
C ILE A 100 -6.40 7.33 -30.32
N GLU A 101 -5.91 8.28 -29.53
CA GLU A 101 -4.52 8.71 -29.59
C GLU A 101 -3.70 7.44 -29.34
N ASP A 102 -3.18 6.89 -30.45
CA ASP A 102 -2.41 5.66 -30.51
C ASP A 102 -1.09 5.95 -29.80
N SER A 103 -1.12 5.91 -28.47
CA SER A 103 0.06 5.70 -27.67
C SER A 103 0.58 4.35 -28.13
N GLN A 104 1.48 4.36 -29.13
CA GLN A 104 1.95 3.18 -29.85
C GLN A 104 2.16 2.06 -28.86
N LEU A 105 1.21 1.11 -28.84
CA LEU A 105 1.28 0.02 -27.89
C LEU A 105 2.58 -0.72 -28.18
N PRO A 106 3.45 -0.93 -27.18
CA PRO A 106 4.74 -1.52 -27.43
C PRO A 106 4.53 -2.88 -28.08
N THR A 107 5.22 -3.09 -29.19
CA THR A 107 5.10 -4.33 -29.95
C THR A 107 5.64 -5.47 -29.08
N SER A 108 5.12 -6.69 -29.26
CA SER A 108 5.59 -7.86 -28.50
C SER A 108 7.12 -8.06 -28.56
N SER A 109 7.75 -7.66 -29.67
CA SER A 109 9.21 -7.64 -29.84
C SER A 109 9.93 -6.62 -28.92
N GLU A 110 9.35 -5.45 -28.70
CA GLU A 110 9.89 -4.41 -27.81
C GLU A 110 9.78 -4.83 -26.34
N VAL A 111 8.66 -5.45 -25.98
CA VAL A 111 8.47 -6.02 -24.64
C VAL A 111 9.50 -7.13 -24.36
N ILE A 112 9.73 -8.02 -25.33
CA ILE A 112 10.71 -9.11 -25.18
C ILE A 112 12.13 -8.56 -25.10
N SER A 113 12.49 -7.55 -25.90
CA SER A 113 13.83 -6.94 -25.85
C SER A 113 14.09 -6.23 -24.52
N ALA A 114 13.08 -5.54 -23.97
CA ALA A 114 13.16 -4.93 -22.64
C ALA A 114 13.35 -5.99 -21.54
N ILE A 115 12.64 -7.12 -21.62
CA ILE A 115 12.80 -8.23 -20.67
C ILE A 115 14.21 -8.84 -20.76
N GLU A 116 14.76 -9.01 -21.96
CA GLU A 116 16.13 -9.49 -22.13
C GLU A 116 17.16 -8.53 -21.53
N PHE A 117 16.97 -7.23 -21.70
CA PHE A 117 17.83 -6.21 -21.11
C PHE A 117 17.86 -6.32 -19.58
N VAL A 118 16.68 -6.40 -18.94
CA VAL A 118 16.56 -6.57 -17.48
C VAL A 118 17.23 -7.87 -17.01
N ARG A 119 17.05 -8.97 -17.75
CA ARG A 119 17.71 -10.25 -17.42
C ARG A 119 19.23 -10.14 -17.46
N ARG A 120 19.80 -9.49 -18.48
CA ARG A 120 21.26 -9.28 -18.59
C ARG A 120 21.79 -8.41 -17.46
N PHE A 121 21.07 -7.34 -17.12
CA PHE A 121 21.43 -6.47 -15.99
C PHE A 121 21.47 -7.25 -14.67
N CYS A 122 20.45 -8.04 -14.38
CA CYS A 122 20.39 -8.88 -13.17
C CYS A 122 21.49 -9.94 -13.11
N LEU A 123 21.89 -10.51 -14.26
CA LEU A 123 22.99 -11.46 -14.34
C LEU A 123 24.35 -10.78 -14.12
N MET A 124 24.57 -9.59 -14.69
CA MET A 124 25.77 -8.80 -14.44
C MET A 124 25.90 -8.42 -12.97
N TRP A 125 24.79 -8.02 -12.33
CA TRP A 125 24.76 -7.69 -10.91
C TRP A 125 25.14 -8.87 -10.03
N LYS A 126 24.63 -10.08 -10.33
CA LYS A 126 24.99 -11.31 -9.60
C LYS A 126 26.48 -11.65 -9.72
N VAL A 127 27.06 -11.48 -10.90
CA VAL A 127 28.50 -11.71 -11.12
C VAL A 127 29.35 -10.69 -10.37
N ALA A 128 28.99 -9.40 -10.42
CA ALA A 128 29.67 -8.34 -9.68
C ALA A 128 29.61 -8.55 -8.15
N ALA A 129 28.46 -9.02 -7.64
CA ALA A 129 28.31 -9.37 -6.23
C ALA A 129 29.17 -10.57 -5.81
N SER A 130 29.35 -11.57 -6.70
CA SER A 130 30.23 -12.73 -6.44
C SER A 130 31.73 -12.45 -6.59
N ALA A 131 32.10 -11.42 -7.36
CA ALA A 131 33.49 -11.07 -7.66
C ALA A 131 34.09 -10.06 -6.67
N ALA A 132 33.32 -9.57 -5.68
CA ALA A 132 33.81 -8.65 -4.68
C ALA A 132 34.89 -9.32 -3.82
N PRO A 133 36.17 -8.90 -3.89
CA PRO A 133 37.23 -9.48 -3.07
C PRO A 133 37.00 -9.07 -1.61
N THR A 134 37.10 -10.05 -0.72
CA THR A 134 37.01 -9.92 0.74
C THR A 134 38.10 -9.00 1.30
N ARG A 135 38.00 -7.68 1.10
CA ARG A 135 38.81 -6.67 1.79
C ARG A 135 38.07 -6.15 3.02
N ARG A 136 37.83 -7.03 4.00
CA ARG A 136 37.33 -6.65 5.33
C ARG A 136 38.23 -7.18 6.44
N THR A 137 39.53 -6.87 6.44
CA THR A 137 40.41 -7.22 7.57
C THR A 137 41.53 -6.24 7.89
N THR A 138 41.38 -4.93 7.66
CA THR A 138 42.41 -3.96 8.15
C THR A 138 41.90 -2.76 8.94
N TRP A 139 40.60 -2.42 8.93
CA TRP A 139 40.12 -1.24 9.67
C TRP A 139 39.91 -1.47 11.18
N ARG A 140 39.78 -2.72 11.66
CA ARG A 140 39.56 -2.99 13.10
C ARG A 140 40.80 -2.85 13.99
N ARG A 141 42.01 -2.68 13.45
CA ARG A 141 43.23 -2.47 14.27
C ARG A 141 43.61 -1.00 14.49
N ALA A 142 42.97 -0.06 13.81
CA ALA A 142 43.31 1.36 13.95
C ALA A 142 42.58 2.06 15.13
N CYS A 143 41.37 1.64 15.51
CA CYS A 143 40.64 2.29 16.61
C CYS A 143 41.09 1.88 18.02
N CYS A 144 41.64 0.68 18.23
CA CYS A 144 42.04 0.26 19.59
C CYS A 144 43.34 0.90 20.11
N ARG A 145 44.09 1.65 19.29
CA ARG A 145 45.34 2.30 19.74
C ARG A 145 45.15 3.72 20.29
N ARG A 146 43.96 4.32 20.15
CA ARG A 146 43.71 5.72 20.53
C ARG A 146 42.97 5.92 21.87
N GLN A 147 42.56 4.84 22.54
CA GLN A 147 41.84 4.90 23.82
C GLN A 147 42.70 4.56 25.06
N ARG A 148 44.02 4.39 24.92
CA ARG A 148 44.94 4.10 26.06
C ARG A 148 45.83 5.26 26.48
N SER A 149 45.54 6.48 26.03
CA SER A 149 46.25 7.69 26.45
C SER A 149 45.25 8.77 26.85
N ARG A 150 44.62 8.59 28.00
CA ARG A 150 44.13 9.65 28.89
C ARG A 150 44.09 9.11 30.30
#